data_AF-A0A924L8G6-F1
#
_entry.id   AF-A0A924L8G6-F1
#
_cell.length_a   1.000
_cell.length_b   1.000
_cell.length_c   1.000
_cell.angle_alpha   90.00
_cell.angle_beta   90.00
_cell.angle_gamma   90.00
#
_symmetry.space_group_name_H-M   'P 1'
#
loop_
_entity.id
_entity.type
_entity.pdbx_description
1 polymer ?
#
loop_
_entity_poly.entity_id
_entity_poly.type
_entity_poly.pdbx_seq_one_letter_code
_entity_poly.pdbx_strand_id
1 'polypeptide(L)'
;MRSGKREAVPPNGIQAGSLRRQALGGLAIALVAAGVGVGLDQASLAAFTDEPVAASAVATGHTTLVKVRAYDMRFHPDSVEVPAGDRLVIEVSNTDTQDVHDLVLDDGTDTGRLSPGDTARLDLGVVGRDVAG
;
A
#
# COMPACT_ATOMS: atom_id res chain seq x y z
N MET A 1 -33.68 8.32 -72.36
CA MET A 1 -34.49 7.58 -71.36
C MET A 1 -33.55 6.92 -70.36
N ARG A 2 -33.87 7.00 -69.05
CA ARG A 2 -33.24 6.34 -67.87
C ARG A 2 -31.90 7.00 -67.44
N SER A 3 -31.80 7.85 -66.42
CA SER A 3 -32.32 7.85 -65.04
C SER A 3 -31.98 6.57 -64.27
N GLY A 4 -30.98 6.68 -63.38
CA GLY A 4 -30.61 5.71 -62.34
C GLY A 4 -29.67 6.44 -61.36
N LYS A 5 -30.21 7.10 -60.33
CA LYS A 5 -30.62 6.59 -59.01
C LYS A 5 -29.45 6.70 -58.00
N ARG A 6 -29.58 7.69 -57.12
CA ARG A 6 -28.85 7.78 -55.85
C ARG A 6 -29.36 6.66 -54.94
N GLU A 7 -28.44 5.86 -54.38
CA GLU A 7 -28.65 4.95 -53.26
C GLU A 7 -27.43 5.19 -52.35
N ALA A 8 -27.50 5.89 -51.22
CA ALA A 8 -28.32 5.72 -50.01
C ALA A 8 -28.02 4.41 -49.26
N VAL A 9 -27.26 4.59 -48.16
CA VAL A 9 -27.26 3.84 -46.89
C VAL A 9 -26.82 2.37 -46.94
N PRO A 10 -25.60 2.04 -46.46
CA PRO A 10 -25.36 0.73 -45.88
C PRO A 10 -26.07 0.60 -44.50
N PRO A 11 -26.67 -0.56 -44.21
CA PRO A 11 -27.50 -0.78 -43.04
C PRO A 11 -26.72 -0.85 -41.72
N ASN A 12 -27.40 -0.41 -40.68
CA ASN A 12 -27.11 -0.58 -39.26
C ASN A 12 -26.56 -1.99 -38.96
N GLY A 13 -25.40 -2.03 -38.32
CA GLY A 13 -24.80 -3.24 -37.79
C GLY A 13 -23.85 -2.86 -36.66
N ILE A 14 -24.41 -2.44 -35.53
CA ILE A 14 -23.68 -2.36 -34.26
C ILE A 14 -23.31 -3.80 -33.88
N GLN A 15 -22.17 -4.26 -34.38
CA GLN A 15 -21.52 -5.47 -33.89
C GLN A 15 -20.67 -5.08 -32.70
N ALA A 16 -21.35 -5.12 -31.56
CA ALA A 16 -20.77 -5.36 -30.26
C ALA A 16 -19.71 -6.46 -30.33
N GLY A 17 -18.56 -6.28 -29.69
CA GLY A 17 -17.49 -7.26 -29.77
C GLY A 17 -16.25 -6.98 -28.94
N SER A 18 -16.42 -6.93 -27.63
CA SER A 18 -15.35 -7.11 -26.63
C SER A 18 -14.24 -6.04 -26.57
N LEU A 19 -14.57 -4.89 -25.98
CA LEU A 19 -13.64 -4.31 -25.01
C LEU A 19 -13.40 -5.39 -23.95
N ARG A 20 -12.26 -6.09 -24.03
CA ARG A 20 -11.76 -6.88 -22.91
C ARG A 20 -11.38 -5.91 -21.80
N ARG A 21 -12.41 -5.36 -21.14
CA ARG A 21 -12.30 -4.82 -19.79
C ARG A 21 -11.89 -6.01 -18.95
N GLN A 22 -10.61 -6.07 -18.61
CA GLN A 22 -10.12 -6.98 -17.60
C GLN A 22 -10.80 -6.57 -16.30
N ALA A 23 -11.97 -7.15 -16.05
CA ALA A 23 -12.59 -7.12 -14.76
C ALA A 23 -11.73 -8.02 -13.87
N LEU A 24 -10.71 -7.42 -13.25
CA LEU A 24 -10.10 -8.00 -12.05
C LEU A 24 -11.16 -7.91 -10.95
N GLY A 25 -12.06 -8.90 -10.98
CA GLY A 25 -12.95 -9.21 -9.88
C GLY A 25 -12.11 -9.78 -8.76
N GLY A 26 -11.53 -8.92 -7.95
CA GLY A 26 -11.05 -9.29 -6.62
C GLY A 26 -12.27 -9.57 -5.75
N LEU A 27 -12.62 -10.85 -5.61
CA LEU A 27 -13.63 -11.31 -4.67
C LEU A 27 -13.20 -10.90 -3.26
N ALA A 28 -13.86 -9.87 -2.73
CA ALA A 28 -13.71 -9.43 -1.36
C ALA A 28 -14.33 -10.48 -0.41
N ILE A 29 -13.50 -11.08 0.44
CA ILE A 29 -13.96 -11.76 1.67
C ILE A 29 -12.99 -11.35 2.79
N ALA A 30 -13.57 -10.86 3.87
CA ALA A 30 -12.90 -10.21 4.98
C ALA A 30 -12.68 -11.13 6.20
N LEU A 31 -11.81 -10.65 7.10
CA LEU A 31 -11.70 -10.87 8.56
C LEU A 31 -10.82 -12.03 9.07
N VAL A 32 -9.76 -11.66 9.79
CA VAL A 32 -9.55 -12.04 11.21
C VAL A 32 -8.99 -10.85 11.99
N ALA A 33 -9.57 -10.59 13.16
CA ALA A 33 -9.27 -9.48 14.06
C ALA A 33 -8.42 -9.93 15.27
N ALA A 34 -7.55 -9.06 15.80
CA ALA A 34 -7.30 -8.90 17.24
C ALA A 34 -6.40 -7.68 17.52
N GLY A 35 -6.86 -6.77 18.40
CA GLY A 35 -6.01 -5.73 19.00
C GLY A 35 -6.78 -4.47 19.37
N VAL A 36 -7.56 -4.51 20.45
CA VAL A 36 -8.16 -3.31 21.06
C VAL A 36 -7.04 -2.41 21.60
N GLY A 37 -7.01 -1.17 21.15
CA GLY A 37 -6.23 -0.08 21.72
C GLY A 37 -6.91 1.23 21.36
N VAL A 38 -7.70 1.77 22.27
CA VAL A 38 -8.41 3.04 22.09
C VAL A 38 -7.43 4.17 22.37
N GLY A 39 -7.13 4.98 21.37
CA GLY A 39 -6.36 6.22 21.48
C GLY A 39 -6.69 7.09 20.27
N LEU A 40 -7.57 8.06 20.47
CA LEU A 40 -7.91 9.06 19.46
C LEU A 40 -6.75 10.07 19.42
N ASP A 41 -5.98 10.09 18.34
CA ASP A 41 -5.28 11.31 17.93
C ASP A 41 -5.23 11.42 16.40
N GLN A 42 -5.70 12.56 15.92
CA GLN A 42 -5.81 12.92 14.52
C GLN A 42 -4.68 13.90 14.20
N ALA A 43 -3.54 13.40 13.71
CA ALA A 43 -2.52 14.26 13.12
C ALA A 43 -1.69 13.47 12.09
N SER A 44 -1.42 14.10 10.96
CA SER A 44 -0.62 13.63 9.81
C SER A 44 -1.26 12.63 8.84
N LEU A 45 -2.27 13.11 8.11
CA LEU A 45 -2.47 12.70 6.71
C LEU A 45 -1.33 13.31 5.87
N ALA A 46 -0.15 12.68 5.93
CA ALA A 46 0.91 12.94 4.96
C ALA A 46 0.56 12.18 3.67
N ALA A 47 0.67 12.88 2.54
CA ALA A 47 0.21 12.43 1.24
C ALA A 47 0.87 11.11 0.80
N PHE A 48 0.04 10.09 0.56
CA PHE A 48 0.46 8.84 -0.05
C PHE A 48 0.90 9.10 -1.49
N THR A 49 2.19 8.91 -1.76
CA THR A 49 2.68 8.74 -3.13
C THR A 49 2.78 7.24 -3.37
N ASP A 50 1.92 6.74 -4.26
CA ASP A 50 1.91 5.34 -4.74
C ASP A 50 3.12 5.11 -5.66
N GLU A 51 4.34 5.14 -5.13
CA GLU A 51 5.52 4.61 -5.84
C GLU A 51 5.88 3.24 -5.27
N PRO A 52 5.58 2.15 -5.98
CA PRO A 52 5.79 0.81 -5.47
C PRO A 52 7.29 0.48 -5.37
N VAL A 53 7.72 -0.08 -4.24
CA VAL A 53 9.03 -0.73 -4.07
C VAL A 53 9.02 -2.10 -4.80
N ALA A 54 8.67 -2.10 -6.08
CA ALA A 54 8.47 -3.32 -6.86
C ALA A 54 9.75 -3.74 -7.58
N ALA A 55 10.51 -4.64 -6.95
CA ALA A 55 11.26 -5.64 -7.71
C ALA A 55 10.32 -6.84 -7.97
N SER A 56 9.75 -6.93 -9.18
CA SER A 56 9.17 -8.13 -9.83
C SER A 56 8.22 -9.06 -9.05
N ALA A 57 7.69 -8.70 -7.88
CA ALA A 57 6.73 -9.52 -7.13
C ALA A 57 5.29 -9.26 -7.59
N VAL A 58 4.51 -10.32 -7.74
CA VAL A 58 3.06 -10.21 -7.99
C VAL A 58 2.38 -9.90 -6.66
N ALA A 59 1.60 -8.83 -6.62
CA ALA A 59 0.85 -8.46 -5.42
C ALA A 59 -0.11 -9.59 -5.01
N THR A 60 -0.01 -10.05 -3.76
CA THR A 60 -0.86 -11.10 -3.19
C THR A 60 -2.23 -10.56 -2.81
N GLY A 61 -2.32 -9.25 -2.54
CA GLY A 61 -3.49 -8.60 -1.96
C GLY A 61 -3.55 -8.70 -0.42
N HIS A 62 -2.58 -9.33 0.22
CA HIS A 62 -2.46 -9.37 1.68
C HIS A 62 -1.67 -8.17 2.21
N THR A 63 -1.91 -7.81 3.47
CA THR A 63 -1.13 -6.81 4.20
C THR A 63 -0.45 -7.47 5.39
N THR A 64 0.87 -7.30 5.48
CA THR A 64 1.64 -7.60 6.68
C THR A 64 1.80 -6.33 7.51
N LEU A 65 1.23 -6.33 8.73
CA LEU A 65 1.39 -5.25 9.71
C LEU A 65 2.44 -5.63 10.75
N VAL A 66 3.51 -4.84 10.84
CA VAL A 66 4.59 -5.04 11.81
C VAL A 66 4.53 -3.96 12.87
N LYS A 67 4.66 -4.34 14.14
CA LYS A 67 4.79 -3.39 15.25
C LYS A 67 6.23 -3.36 15.72
N VAL A 68 6.85 -2.18 15.67
CA VAL A 68 8.22 -1.93 16.09
C VAL A 68 8.20 -0.97 17.27
N ARG A 69 8.98 -1.28 18.29
CA ARG A 69 9.20 -0.37 19.43
C ARG A 69 10.58 0.25 19.31
N ALA A 70 10.66 1.55 19.52
CA ALA A 70 11.92 2.26 19.74
C ALA A 70 12.12 2.44 21.25
N TYR A 71 13.23 1.92 21.77
CA TYR A 71 13.66 2.13 23.14
C TYR A 71 15.18 1.94 23.25
N ASP A 72 15.83 2.60 24.20
CA ASP A 72 17.28 2.45 24.45
C ASP A 72 18.12 2.63 23.17
N MET A 73 17.74 3.59 22.33
CA MET A 73 18.32 3.86 21.00
C MET A 73 18.34 2.66 20.04
N ARG A 74 17.38 1.73 20.19
CA ARG A 74 17.23 0.54 19.36
C ARG A 74 15.78 0.33 18.93
N PHE A 75 15.63 -0.31 17.78
CA PHE A 75 14.35 -0.79 17.29
C PHE A 75 14.19 -2.29 17.60
N HIS A 76 13.01 -2.69 18.04
CA HIS A 76 12.68 -4.10 18.30
C HIS A 76 11.28 -4.48 17.77
N PRO A 77 11.16 -5.57 16.98
CA PRO A 77 12.26 -6.39 16.48
C PRO A 77 13.20 -5.58 15.56
N ASP A 78 14.46 -6.01 15.45
CA ASP A 78 15.50 -5.40 14.60
C ASP A 78 15.54 -6.01 13.19
N SER A 79 14.79 -7.09 12.96
CA SER A 79 14.62 -7.75 11.66
C SER A 79 13.25 -8.45 11.60
N VAL A 80 12.64 -8.45 10.42
CA VAL A 80 11.34 -9.10 10.19
C VAL A 80 11.32 -9.72 8.80
N GLU A 81 10.87 -10.96 8.72
CA GLU A 81 10.61 -11.66 7.46
C GLU A 81 9.19 -11.38 6.99
N VAL A 82 9.04 -10.90 5.75
CA VAL A 82 7.74 -10.54 5.16
C VAL A 82 7.56 -11.30 3.85
N PRO A 83 6.39 -11.94 3.62
CA PRO A 83 6.14 -12.62 2.36
C PRO A 83 6.26 -11.67 1.15
N ALA A 84 7.04 -12.07 0.16
CA ALA A 84 7.13 -11.32 -1.09
C ALA A 84 5.74 -11.19 -1.75
N GLY A 85 5.41 -9.99 -2.22
CA GLY A 85 4.13 -9.65 -2.82
C GLY A 85 3.07 -9.14 -1.84
N ASP A 86 3.30 -9.21 -0.53
CA ASP A 86 2.43 -8.58 0.47
C ASP A 86 2.68 -7.07 0.55
N ARG A 87 1.63 -6.30 0.88
CA ARG A 87 1.79 -4.90 1.29
C ARG A 87 2.34 -4.83 2.71
N LEU A 88 3.43 -4.11 2.95
CA LEU A 88 4.01 -3.96 4.28
C LEU A 88 3.64 -2.61 4.90
N VAL A 89 3.07 -2.67 6.10
CA VAL A 89 2.85 -1.50 6.96
C VAL A 89 3.62 -1.70 8.26
N ILE A 90 4.43 -0.73 8.66
CA ILE A 90 5.17 -0.74 9.92
C ILE A 90 4.58 0.33 10.83
N GLU A 91 4.17 -0.05 12.04
CA GLU A 91 3.77 0.84 13.12
C GLU A 91 4.94 0.95 14.11
N VAL A 92 5.58 2.12 14.16
CA VAL A 92 6.72 2.38 15.03
C VAL A 92 6.27 3.22 16.21
N SER A 93 6.46 2.73 17.43
CA SER A 93 6.15 3.45 18.67
C SER A 93 7.42 3.76 19.45
N ASN A 94 7.63 5.03 19.81
CA ASN A 94 8.65 5.40 20.77
C ASN A 94 8.16 5.08 22.20
N THR A 95 8.78 4.08 22.81
CA THR A 95 8.43 3.60 24.16
C THR A 95 9.40 4.08 25.25
N ASP A 96 10.38 4.90 24.90
CA ASP A 96 11.19 5.61 25.89
C ASP A 96 10.41 6.72 26.58
N THR A 97 10.97 7.24 27.67
CA THR A 97 10.38 8.33 28.46
C THR A 97 11.08 9.68 28.24
N GLN A 98 12.25 9.70 27.61
CA GLN A 98 13.08 10.89 27.47
C GLN A 98 13.61 11.09 26.05
N ASP A 99 14.06 10.01 25.43
CA ASP A 99 14.74 10.06 24.14
C ASP A 99 13.77 10.11 22.97
N VAL A 100 14.27 10.68 21.88
CA VAL A 100 13.54 10.83 20.63
C VAL A 100 14.19 9.92 19.59
N HIS A 101 13.36 9.23 18.81
CA HIS A 101 13.80 8.33 17.75
C HIS A 101 13.25 8.75 16.39
N ASP A 102 13.92 8.32 15.34
CA ASP A 102 13.45 8.35 13.97
C ASP A 102 13.88 7.05 13.29
N LEU A 103 13.00 6.46 12.49
CA LEU A 103 13.33 5.34 11.61
C LEU A 103 13.36 5.86 10.18
N VAL A 104 14.47 5.61 9.49
CA VAL A 104 14.67 5.96 8.08
C VAL A 104 15.02 4.67 7.34
N LEU A 105 14.27 4.37 6.29
CA LEU A 105 14.49 3.19 5.46
C LEU A 105 15.34 3.53 4.23
N ASP A 106 15.92 2.51 3.61
CA ASP A 106 16.82 2.64 2.45
C ASP A 106 16.15 3.18 1.19
N ASP A 107 14.81 3.13 1.14
CA ASP A 107 13.99 3.70 0.07
C ASP A 107 13.66 5.19 0.29
N GLY A 108 14.13 5.75 1.42
CA GLY A 108 13.92 7.14 1.80
C GLY A 108 12.63 7.39 2.59
N THR A 109 11.81 6.38 2.84
CA THR A 109 10.62 6.49 3.71
C THR A 109 11.06 6.64 5.16
N ASP A 110 10.47 7.58 5.90
CA ASP A 110 10.82 7.83 7.30
C ASP A 110 9.63 8.16 8.20
N THR A 111 9.79 7.94 9.51
CA THR A 111 8.75 8.26 10.51
C THR A 111 8.67 9.74 10.86
N GLY A 112 9.62 10.53 10.40
CA GLY A 112 10.01 11.76 11.06
C GLY A 112 10.45 11.52 12.51
N ARG A 113 10.54 12.62 13.24
CA ARG A 113 10.93 12.62 14.64
C ARG A 113 9.78 12.12 15.55
N LEU A 114 10.02 11.07 16.32
CA LEU A 114 9.09 10.50 17.30
C LEU A 114 9.51 10.86 18.72
N SER A 115 8.74 11.73 19.39
CA SER A 115 8.94 12.06 20.80
C SER A 115 8.54 10.87 21.70
N PRO A 116 8.92 10.85 22.98
CA PRO A 116 8.44 9.86 23.94
C PRO A 116 6.92 9.67 23.90
N GLY A 117 6.46 8.45 23.63
CA GLY A 117 5.05 8.10 23.51
C GLY A 117 4.43 8.27 22.12
N ASP A 118 5.13 8.91 21.17
CA ASP A 118 4.63 9.08 19.81
C ASP A 118 4.63 7.76 19.03
N THR A 119 3.73 7.66 18.05
CA THR A 119 3.66 6.52 17.12
C THR A 119 3.47 7.02 15.69
N ALA A 120 4.18 6.41 14.74
CA ALA A 120 4.00 6.65 13.31
C ALA A 120 3.77 5.35 12.55
N ARG A 121 3.17 5.49 11.35
CA ARG A 121 3.00 4.38 10.41
C ARG A 121 3.75 4.66 9.12
N LEU A 122 4.52 3.68 8.68
CA LEU A 122 5.16 3.64 7.37
C LEU A 122 4.44 2.61 6.51
N ASP A 123 4.04 3.01 5.30
CA ASP A 123 3.49 2.10 4.32
C ASP A 123 4.47 1.97 3.17
N LEU A 124 5.12 0.81 3.07
CA LEU A 124 6.21 0.55 2.13
C LEU A 124 5.66 0.00 0.80
N GLY A 125 4.33 -0.09 0.67
CA GLY A 125 3.71 -0.72 -0.48
C GLY A 125 4.00 -2.22 -0.56
N VAL A 126 3.97 -2.76 -1.79
CA VAL A 126 4.18 -4.18 -2.05
C VAL A 126 5.66 -4.54 -1.95
N VAL A 127 5.99 -5.51 -1.09
CA VAL A 127 7.37 -5.98 -0.86
C VAL A 127 7.84 -6.83 -2.04
N GLY A 128 8.82 -6.33 -2.79
CA GLY A 128 9.50 -7.09 -3.85
C GLY A 128 10.98 -7.37 -3.58
N ARG A 129 11.56 -6.75 -2.55
CA ARG A 129 12.97 -6.85 -2.18
C ARG A 129 13.16 -6.62 -0.68
N ASP A 130 14.35 -6.91 -0.19
CA ASP A 130 14.78 -6.50 1.15
C ASP A 130 14.86 -4.97 1.25
N VAL A 131 14.51 -4.44 2.41
CA VAL A 131 14.59 -3.00 2.77
C VAL A 131 15.32 -2.89 4.10
N ALA A 132 16.42 -2.11 4.12
CA ALA A 132 17.20 -1.83 5.32
C ALA A 132 16.78 -0.50 5.97
N GLY A 133 17.14 -0.31 7.25
CA GLY A 133 16.91 0.91 8.03
C GLY A 133 17.68 0.93 9.34
#